data_AF-A0AAX6N1K2-F1
#
_entry.id   AF-A0AAX6N1K2-F1
#
_cell.length_a   1.000
_cell.length_b   1.000
_cell.length_c   1.000
_cell.angle_alpha   90.00
_cell.angle_beta   90.00
_cell.angle_gamma   90.00
#
_symmetry.space_group_name_H-M   'P 1'
#
loop_
_entity.id
_entity.type
_entity.pdbx_description
1 polymer ?
#
loop_
_entity_poly.entity_id
_entity_poly.type
_entity_poly.pdbx_seq_one_letter_code
_entity_poly.pdbx_strand_id
1 'polypeptide(L)'
;MVLRKASAALAAGCTMVAKPSPETPLSALTLAYLAEKAGYPKGVFNVMPTTLANTPALSEALCKHPLVKKVSFTGSTRVGKILSAHCADSLKKLTLELGGNCPFLVFDDANLEQACDDDLTKKTSSALIPLKFRHAGQACITANRVYVQRGIYDRFAALLADKTRQQIRVGHGLDKGTTMGPLTVPAGVDKVAGQVEDAKKHGGTVLTGGNRISSSEGYFFEPTIIANASGDMKVASEETFGPLLALFPFDTEEEAVKAANDTSMGLASYCFTKNVDRIWRLFENLEAGMIGLNSGNSSAAESPFGGIKDSGFGKESGKDVAINEYLITKTGTLTIEGQY
;
A
#
# COMPACT_ATOMS: atom_id res chain seq x y z
N MET A 1 -3.98 -6.56 -8.57
CA MET A 1 -2.69 -6.98 -8.00
C MET A 1 -2.09 -8.20 -8.70
N VAL A 2 -2.83 -9.29 -8.94
CA VAL A 2 -2.27 -10.54 -9.52
C VAL A 2 -1.47 -10.34 -10.82
N LEU A 3 -1.88 -9.41 -11.68
CA LEU A 3 -1.17 -9.11 -12.93
C LEU A 3 0.27 -8.67 -12.72
N ARG A 4 0.59 -7.94 -11.64
CA ARG A 4 1.96 -7.49 -11.35
C ARG A 4 2.89 -8.67 -11.04
N LYS A 5 2.36 -9.69 -10.35
CA LYS A 5 3.07 -10.95 -10.05
C LYS A 5 3.18 -11.81 -11.31
N ALA A 6 2.06 -12.01 -11.99
CA ALA A 6 1.97 -12.88 -13.15
C ALA A 6 2.85 -12.37 -14.31
N SER A 7 2.85 -11.07 -14.59
CA SER A 7 3.65 -10.50 -15.69
C SER A 7 5.14 -10.77 -15.52
N ALA A 8 5.71 -10.49 -14.34
CA ALA A 8 7.12 -10.71 -14.05
C ALA A 8 7.49 -12.20 -14.08
N ALA A 9 6.67 -13.06 -13.47
CA ALA A 9 6.91 -14.50 -13.46
C ALA A 9 6.86 -15.12 -14.87
N LEU A 10 5.84 -14.78 -15.65
CA LEU A 10 5.66 -15.29 -17.00
C LEU A 10 6.75 -14.77 -17.94
N ALA A 11 7.14 -13.50 -17.81
CA ALA A 11 8.27 -12.93 -18.55
C ALA A 11 9.60 -13.65 -18.22
N ALA A 12 9.79 -14.10 -16.98
CA ALA A 12 10.93 -14.92 -16.57
C ALA A 12 10.83 -16.40 -17.02
N GLY A 13 9.75 -16.80 -17.70
CA GLY A 13 9.51 -18.19 -18.12
C GLY A 13 9.05 -19.12 -17.01
N CYS A 14 8.55 -18.59 -15.88
CA CYS A 14 8.03 -19.39 -14.78
C CYS A 14 6.61 -19.88 -15.05
N THR A 15 6.23 -20.99 -14.40
CA THR A 15 4.84 -21.38 -14.19
C THR A 15 4.34 -20.85 -12.85
N MET A 16 3.02 -20.71 -12.70
CA MET A 16 2.42 -20.09 -11.51
C MET A 16 1.17 -20.81 -11.01
N VAL A 17 1.06 -20.89 -9.69
CA VAL A 17 -0.19 -21.13 -8.96
C VAL A 17 -0.55 -19.85 -8.20
N ALA A 18 -1.64 -19.20 -8.60
CA ALA A 18 -2.14 -17.99 -7.97
C ALA A 18 -3.33 -18.31 -7.05
N LYS A 19 -3.20 -18.01 -5.76
CA LYS A 19 -4.30 -18.11 -4.79
C LYS A 19 -4.85 -16.71 -4.49
N PRO A 20 -5.99 -16.29 -5.06
CA PRO A 20 -6.58 -14.98 -4.75
C PRO A 20 -7.12 -14.94 -3.31
N SER A 21 -7.47 -13.73 -2.85
CA SER A 21 -8.21 -13.58 -1.60
C SER A 21 -9.61 -14.23 -1.75
N PRO A 22 -10.13 -14.88 -0.69
CA PRO A 22 -11.47 -15.47 -0.70
C PRO A 22 -12.57 -14.43 -0.92
N GLU A 23 -12.32 -13.16 -0.55
CA GLU A 23 -13.26 -12.05 -0.74
C GLU A 23 -13.34 -11.55 -2.18
N THR A 24 -12.30 -11.74 -3.00
CA THR A 24 -12.19 -11.14 -4.35
C THR A 24 -11.69 -12.09 -5.46
N PRO A 25 -12.20 -13.33 -5.56
CA PRO A 25 -11.62 -14.34 -6.48
C PRO A 25 -11.96 -14.12 -7.95
N LEU A 26 -13.07 -13.44 -8.25
CA LEU A 26 -13.68 -13.45 -9.59
C LEU A 26 -12.76 -12.90 -10.68
N SER A 27 -12.08 -11.78 -10.43
CA SER A 27 -11.18 -11.18 -11.43
C SER A 27 -9.98 -12.08 -11.74
N ALA A 28 -9.44 -12.80 -10.75
CA ALA A 28 -8.35 -13.76 -10.96
C ALA A 28 -8.81 -14.98 -11.77
N LEU A 29 -10.02 -15.48 -11.51
CA LEU A 29 -10.62 -16.56 -12.30
C LEU A 29 -10.85 -16.15 -13.76
N THR A 30 -11.34 -14.92 -13.99
CA THR A 30 -11.47 -14.36 -15.34
C THR A 30 -10.12 -14.29 -16.05
N LEU A 31 -9.04 -13.94 -15.36
CA LEU A 31 -7.70 -13.95 -15.95
C LEU A 31 -7.24 -15.35 -16.35
N ALA A 32 -7.58 -16.40 -15.59
CA ALA A 32 -7.27 -17.78 -15.98
C ALA A 32 -7.99 -18.16 -17.28
N TYR A 33 -9.27 -17.81 -17.39
CA TYR A 33 -10.05 -18.01 -18.61
C TYR A 33 -9.48 -17.26 -19.81
N LEU A 34 -9.04 -16.01 -19.61
CA LEU A 34 -8.41 -15.21 -20.66
C LEU A 34 -7.04 -15.78 -21.07
N ALA A 35 -6.26 -16.32 -20.14
CA ALA A 35 -4.99 -16.98 -20.45
C ALA A 35 -5.20 -18.24 -21.31
N GLU A 36 -6.22 -19.04 -21.00
CA GLU A 36 -6.61 -20.19 -21.84
C GLU A 36 -6.99 -19.75 -23.26
N LYS A 37 -7.84 -18.71 -23.38
CA LYS A 37 -8.20 -18.13 -24.68
C LYS A 37 -7.01 -17.57 -25.46
N ALA A 38 -6.02 -17.03 -24.76
CA ALA A 38 -4.79 -16.53 -25.37
C ALA A 38 -3.83 -17.65 -25.81
N GLY A 39 -4.15 -18.92 -25.56
CA GLY A 39 -3.36 -20.07 -26.00
C GLY A 39 -2.20 -20.43 -25.06
N TYR A 40 -2.27 -20.05 -23.79
CA TYR A 40 -1.25 -20.45 -22.81
C TYR A 40 -1.22 -21.99 -22.69
N PRO A 41 -0.03 -22.62 -22.64
CA PRO A 41 0.06 -24.05 -22.41
C PRO A 41 -0.60 -24.46 -21.08
N LYS A 42 -1.22 -25.64 -21.05
CA LYS A 42 -1.88 -26.17 -19.85
C LYS A 42 -0.89 -26.23 -18.68
N GLY A 43 -1.32 -25.75 -17.51
CA GLY A 43 -0.51 -25.74 -16.29
C GLY A 43 0.44 -24.55 -16.14
N VAL A 44 0.56 -23.65 -17.12
CA VAL A 44 1.43 -22.45 -17.00
C VAL A 44 0.86 -21.44 -16.01
N PHE A 45 -0.44 -21.18 -16.04
CA PHE A 45 -1.12 -20.27 -15.12
C PHE A 45 -2.35 -20.95 -14.50
N ASN A 46 -2.27 -21.26 -13.21
CA ASN A 46 -3.32 -21.94 -12.47
C ASN A 46 -3.85 -21.00 -11.40
N VAL A 47 -5.18 -20.89 -11.26
CA VAL A 47 -5.82 -20.06 -10.23
C VAL A 47 -6.60 -20.96 -9.28
N MET A 48 -6.28 -20.87 -7.99
CA MET A 48 -6.85 -21.70 -6.93
C MET A 48 -7.56 -20.83 -5.88
N PRO A 49 -8.84 -20.48 -6.07
CA PRO A 49 -9.63 -19.84 -5.03
C PRO A 49 -9.90 -20.85 -3.90
N THR A 50 -10.18 -20.33 -2.70
CA THR A 50 -10.54 -21.15 -1.53
C THR A 50 -11.38 -20.31 -0.58
N THR A 51 -11.94 -20.92 0.46
CA THR A 51 -12.69 -20.21 1.51
C THR A 51 -11.75 -19.58 2.53
N LEU A 52 -12.27 -18.68 3.39
CA LEU A 52 -11.53 -18.17 4.54
C LEU A 52 -11.04 -19.30 5.46
N ALA A 53 -11.92 -20.25 5.77
CA ALA A 53 -11.60 -21.39 6.62
C ALA A 53 -10.45 -22.26 6.07
N ASN A 54 -10.41 -22.46 4.75
CA ASN A 54 -9.39 -23.30 4.10
C ASN A 54 -8.12 -22.53 3.72
N THR A 55 -8.11 -21.20 3.87
CA THR A 55 -6.96 -20.37 3.46
C THR A 55 -5.67 -20.73 4.21
N PRO A 56 -5.65 -20.92 5.54
CA PRO A 56 -4.42 -21.27 6.26
C PRO A 56 -3.81 -22.59 5.78
N ALA A 57 -4.59 -23.67 5.79
CA ALA A 57 -4.13 -25.01 5.40
C ALA A 57 -3.64 -25.06 3.95
N LEU A 58 -4.38 -24.45 3.01
CA LEU A 58 -3.94 -24.39 1.61
C LEU A 58 -2.65 -23.58 1.45
N SER A 59 -2.53 -22.43 2.13
CA SER A 59 -1.36 -21.57 2.00
C SER A 59 -0.11 -22.25 2.57
N GLU A 60 -0.23 -22.93 3.72
CA GLU A 60 0.85 -23.73 4.30
C GLU A 60 1.28 -24.85 3.35
N ALA A 61 0.32 -25.62 2.81
CA ALA A 61 0.61 -26.69 1.87
C ALA A 61 1.37 -26.18 0.64
N LEU A 62 0.94 -25.07 0.04
CA LEU A 62 1.62 -24.44 -1.09
C LEU A 62 3.03 -23.96 -0.71
N CYS A 63 3.20 -23.33 0.45
CA CYS A 63 4.49 -22.85 0.91
C CYS A 63 5.47 -23.99 1.19
N LYS A 64 5.01 -25.13 1.73
CA LYS A 64 5.86 -26.26 2.07
C LYS A 64 6.10 -27.22 0.91
N HIS A 65 5.27 -27.17 -0.15
CA HIS A 65 5.37 -28.09 -1.28
C HIS A 65 6.77 -28.12 -1.93
N PRO A 66 7.38 -29.30 -2.18
CA PRO A 66 8.76 -29.42 -2.66
C PRO A 66 9.00 -28.90 -4.09
N LEU A 67 7.94 -28.86 -4.90
CA LEU A 67 8.01 -28.34 -6.28
C LEU A 67 7.89 -26.81 -6.37
N VAL A 68 7.41 -26.13 -5.33
CA VAL A 68 7.34 -24.66 -5.33
C VAL A 68 8.75 -24.12 -5.07
N LYS A 69 9.25 -23.25 -5.95
CA LYS A 69 10.62 -22.70 -5.85
C LYS A 69 10.68 -21.27 -5.30
N LYS A 70 9.55 -20.56 -5.38
CA LYS A 70 9.41 -19.17 -4.94
C LYS A 70 7.98 -18.94 -4.44
N VAL A 71 7.83 -18.14 -3.40
CA VAL A 71 6.53 -17.60 -2.96
C VAL A 71 6.56 -16.08 -3.06
N SER A 72 5.54 -15.51 -3.70
CA SER A 72 5.32 -14.06 -3.75
C SER A 72 4.00 -13.75 -3.07
N PHE A 73 4.02 -12.93 -2.03
CA PHE A 73 2.85 -12.64 -1.21
C PHE A 73 2.63 -11.13 -1.09
N THR A 74 1.36 -10.72 -1.18
CA THR A 74 0.94 -9.34 -0.86
C THR A 74 -0.20 -9.41 0.14
N GLY A 75 -0.09 -8.72 1.26
CA GLY A 75 -1.09 -8.74 2.33
C GLY A 75 -0.58 -8.20 3.65
N SER A 76 -1.17 -8.60 4.78
CA SER A 76 -0.76 -8.05 6.08
C SER A 76 0.64 -8.53 6.50
N THR A 77 1.36 -7.67 7.23
CA THR A 77 2.69 -7.99 7.80
C THR A 77 2.67 -9.26 8.64
N ARG A 78 1.63 -9.44 9.46
CA ARG A 78 1.45 -10.64 10.30
C ARG A 78 1.44 -11.92 9.46
N VAL A 79 0.69 -11.94 8.35
CA VAL A 79 0.64 -13.10 7.47
C VAL A 79 1.95 -13.28 6.71
N GLY A 80 2.61 -12.20 6.29
CA GLY A 80 3.94 -12.26 5.68
C GLY A 80 4.96 -12.99 6.58
N LYS A 81 4.97 -12.70 7.88
CA LYS A 81 5.84 -13.39 8.87
C LYS A 81 5.52 -14.89 8.98
N ILE A 82 4.24 -15.27 9.01
CA ILE A 82 3.81 -16.68 9.03
C ILE A 82 4.28 -17.43 7.77
N LEU A 83 4.05 -16.86 6.59
CA LEU A 83 4.47 -17.47 5.33
C LEU A 83 5.99 -17.58 5.21
N SER A 84 6.71 -16.61 5.77
CA SER A 84 8.18 -16.66 5.84
C SER A 84 8.67 -17.84 6.66
N ALA A 85 8.05 -18.09 7.82
CA ALA A 85 8.36 -19.25 8.64
C ALA A 85 8.08 -20.57 7.90
N HIS A 86 6.95 -20.67 7.17
CA HIS A 86 6.66 -21.86 6.37
C HIS A 86 7.66 -22.11 5.22
N CYS A 87 8.21 -21.03 4.65
CA CYS A 87 9.17 -21.13 3.56
C CYS A 87 10.61 -21.41 4.03
N ALA A 88 10.91 -21.13 5.31
CA ALA A 88 12.24 -21.29 5.90
C ALA A 88 12.73 -22.74 5.84
N ASP A 89 11.86 -23.73 6.10
CA ASP A 89 12.19 -25.16 6.12
C ASP A 89 12.82 -25.68 4.80
N SER A 90 12.59 -24.96 3.70
CA SER A 90 13.05 -25.34 2.36
C SER A 90 13.78 -24.21 1.63
N LEU A 91 14.15 -23.15 2.37
CA LEU A 91 14.89 -21.99 1.88
C LEU A 91 14.30 -21.40 0.58
N LYS A 92 12.97 -21.35 0.47
CA LYS A 92 12.31 -20.84 -0.73
C LYS A 92 12.54 -19.34 -0.87
N LYS A 93 12.83 -18.87 -2.08
CA LYS A 93 12.93 -17.44 -2.37
C LYS A 93 11.58 -16.78 -2.10
N LEU A 94 11.59 -15.64 -1.41
CA LEU A 94 10.41 -14.89 -1.02
C LEU A 94 10.44 -13.49 -1.63
N THR A 95 9.27 -13.00 -2.04
CA THR A 95 9.01 -11.57 -2.25
C THR A 95 7.77 -11.22 -1.46
N LEU A 96 7.88 -10.26 -0.55
CA LEU A 96 6.81 -9.87 0.36
C LEU A 96 6.49 -8.39 0.16
N GLU A 97 5.23 -8.11 -0.13
CA GLU A 97 4.67 -6.76 -0.23
C GLU A 97 3.62 -6.59 0.87
N LEU A 98 4.00 -5.96 1.97
CA LEU A 98 3.21 -5.98 3.20
C LEU A 98 2.56 -4.63 3.49
N GLY A 99 2.03 -4.46 4.71
CA GLY A 99 1.32 -3.26 5.11
C GLY A 99 2.21 -2.03 5.19
N GLY A 100 1.58 -0.86 5.17
CA GLY A 100 2.25 0.44 5.33
C GLY A 100 1.51 1.33 6.33
N ASN A 101 2.26 2.15 7.08
CA ASN A 101 1.71 3.27 7.83
C ASN A 101 2.30 4.58 7.30
N CYS A 102 2.06 4.83 6.02
CA CYS A 102 2.86 5.76 5.22
C CYS A 102 2.76 7.20 5.75
N PRO A 103 3.90 7.86 6.07
CA PRO A 103 3.91 9.24 6.50
C PRO A 103 3.87 10.21 5.31
N PHE A 104 3.18 11.33 5.49
CA PHE A 104 3.04 12.41 4.51
C PHE A 104 3.40 13.74 5.16
N LEU A 105 4.50 14.36 4.75
CA LEU A 105 5.07 15.55 5.39
C LEU A 105 4.74 16.80 4.57
N VAL A 106 4.25 17.86 5.22
CA VAL A 106 3.94 19.15 4.61
C VAL A 106 4.66 20.25 5.37
N PHE A 107 5.63 20.90 4.70
CA PHE A 107 6.43 21.99 5.26
C PHE A 107 5.77 23.36 5.02
N ASP A 108 6.17 24.37 5.79
CA ASP A 108 5.57 25.72 5.74
C ASP A 108 5.66 26.38 4.35
N ASP A 109 6.69 26.03 3.57
CA ASP A 109 6.91 26.55 2.22
C ASP A 109 6.17 25.76 1.13
N ALA A 110 5.47 24.67 1.49
CA ALA A 110 4.76 23.81 0.55
C ALA A 110 3.62 24.56 -0.15
N ASN A 111 3.29 24.09 -1.35
CA ASN A 111 2.04 24.47 -1.99
C ASN A 111 0.89 23.67 -1.35
N LEU A 112 0.09 24.31 -0.49
CA LEU A 112 -0.99 23.64 0.24
C LEU A 112 -2.07 23.06 -0.67
N GLU A 113 -2.41 23.77 -1.75
CA GLU A 113 -3.37 23.27 -2.74
C GLU A 113 -2.85 21.96 -3.32
N GLN A 114 -1.62 21.98 -3.87
CA GLN A 114 -0.94 20.80 -4.44
C GLN A 114 -0.78 19.66 -3.43
N ALA A 115 -0.57 19.95 -2.14
CA ALA A 115 -0.41 18.93 -1.10
C ALA A 115 -1.75 18.26 -0.72
N CYS A 116 -2.85 19.03 -0.70
CA CYS A 116 -4.18 18.49 -0.45
C CYS A 116 -4.72 17.70 -1.65
N ASP A 117 -4.55 18.27 -2.84
CA ASP A 117 -5.28 17.92 -4.06
C ASP A 117 -4.46 18.33 -5.29
N ASP A 118 -4.59 17.64 -6.42
CA ASP A 118 -4.07 18.21 -7.66
C ASP A 118 -5.16 18.20 -8.72
N ASP A 119 -5.12 19.27 -9.50
CA ASP A 119 -5.96 19.66 -10.59
C ASP A 119 -6.41 18.45 -11.43
N LEU A 120 -7.72 18.15 -11.40
CA LEU A 120 -8.36 17.09 -12.18
C LEU A 120 -8.14 17.23 -13.70
N THR A 121 -7.64 18.38 -14.19
CA THR A 121 -7.23 18.55 -15.59
C THR A 121 -5.87 17.95 -15.91
N LYS A 122 -5.03 17.68 -14.90
CA LYS A 122 -3.70 17.08 -15.04
C LYS A 122 -3.77 15.60 -14.69
N LYS A 123 -3.74 14.75 -15.72
CA LYS A 123 -3.85 13.28 -15.65
C LYS A 123 -2.83 12.53 -14.75
N THR A 124 -1.95 13.21 -14.00
CA THR A 124 -0.74 12.58 -13.43
C THR A 124 -0.40 12.89 -11.97
N SER A 125 -1.17 13.71 -11.26
CA SER A 125 -0.86 14.02 -9.86
C SER A 125 -2.05 13.73 -8.94
N SER A 126 -1.83 12.82 -8.00
CA SER A 126 -2.74 12.51 -6.90
C SER A 126 -2.00 12.92 -5.64
N ALA A 127 -2.47 13.93 -4.91
CA ALA A 127 -1.87 14.30 -3.63
C ALA A 127 -2.61 13.60 -2.47
N LEU A 128 -2.84 14.26 -1.33
CA LEU A 128 -3.30 13.58 -0.13
C LEU A 128 -4.72 13.00 -0.23
N ILE A 129 -5.71 13.75 -0.73
CA ILE A 129 -7.12 13.29 -0.81
C ILE A 129 -7.28 12.03 -1.67
N PRO A 130 -6.87 12.00 -2.95
CA PRO A 130 -6.98 10.80 -3.76
C PRO A 130 -6.08 9.66 -3.25
N LEU A 131 -4.90 9.98 -2.71
CA LEU A 131 -4.02 8.98 -2.10
C LEU A 131 -4.70 8.28 -0.93
N LYS A 132 -5.39 9.01 -0.05
CA LYS A 132 -6.08 8.43 1.10
C LYS A 132 -7.42 7.79 0.74
N PHE A 133 -8.30 8.50 0.05
CA PHE A 133 -9.71 8.09 -0.01
C PHE A 133 -10.04 7.19 -1.21
N ARG A 134 -9.15 7.06 -2.21
CA ARG A 134 -9.31 6.07 -3.27
C ARG A 134 -9.40 4.65 -2.66
N HIS A 135 -10.35 3.85 -3.16
CA HIS A 135 -10.67 2.52 -2.61
C HIS A 135 -10.99 2.53 -1.11
N ALA A 136 -11.52 3.64 -0.58
CA ALA A 136 -11.78 3.85 0.85
C ALA A 136 -10.54 3.64 1.73
N GLY A 137 -9.34 4.01 1.26
CA GLY A 137 -8.09 3.87 2.01
C GLY A 137 -7.57 2.44 2.13
N GLN A 138 -8.11 1.51 1.34
CA GLN A 138 -7.68 0.11 1.30
C GLN A 138 -6.54 -0.10 0.30
N ALA A 139 -5.48 0.69 0.45
CA ALA A 139 -4.23 0.50 -0.27
C ALA A 139 -3.04 0.68 0.68
N CYS A 140 -2.07 -0.22 0.58
CA CYS A 140 -0.90 -0.27 1.47
C CYS A 140 -0.06 1.03 1.42
N ILE A 141 -0.07 1.74 0.29
CA ILE A 141 0.68 2.99 0.10
C ILE A 141 -0.06 4.24 0.61
N THR A 142 -1.31 4.13 1.06
CA THR A 142 -2.09 5.30 1.48
C THR A 142 -1.44 6.01 2.66
N ALA A 143 -1.47 7.33 2.66
CA ALA A 143 -1.00 8.13 3.79
C ALA A 143 -1.96 7.96 4.97
N ASN A 144 -1.46 7.60 6.14
CA ASN A 144 -2.26 7.50 7.37
C ASN A 144 -1.83 8.57 8.39
N ARG A 145 -0.53 8.86 8.44
CA ARG A 145 0.09 9.82 9.34
C ARG A 145 0.52 11.04 8.53
N VAL A 146 -0.14 12.16 8.73
CA VAL A 146 0.13 13.38 7.97
C VAL A 146 0.79 14.37 8.92
N TYR A 147 2.08 14.61 8.72
CA TYR A 147 2.86 15.54 9.50
C TYR A 147 2.81 16.92 8.85
N VAL A 148 2.39 17.93 9.58
CA VAL A 148 2.20 19.28 9.06
C VAL A 148 2.94 20.28 9.92
N GLN A 149 3.76 21.13 9.32
CA GLN A 149 4.56 22.10 10.06
C GLN A 149 3.67 23.13 10.74
N ARG A 150 4.05 23.53 11.96
CA ARG A 150 3.24 24.37 12.86
C ARG A 150 2.72 25.65 12.20
N GLY A 151 3.51 26.32 11.36
CA GLY A 151 3.17 27.60 10.74
C GLY A 151 2.00 27.54 9.75
N ILE A 152 1.72 26.36 9.18
CA ILE A 152 0.62 26.13 8.23
C ILE A 152 -0.46 25.19 8.74
N TYR A 153 -0.31 24.64 9.95
CA TYR A 153 -1.12 23.53 10.46
C TYR A 153 -2.63 23.77 10.35
N ASP A 154 -3.13 24.86 10.96
CA ASP A 154 -4.58 25.14 10.97
C ASP A 154 -5.13 25.41 9.57
N ARG A 155 -4.35 26.11 8.73
CA ARG A 155 -4.72 26.42 7.35
C ARG A 155 -4.83 25.17 6.50
N PHE A 156 -3.86 24.27 6.61
CA PHE A 156 -3.85 23.00 5.88
C PHE A 156 -4.97 22.08 6.38
N ALA A 157 -5.17 21.98 7.69
CA ALA A 157 -6.22 21.18 8.31
C ALA A 157 -7.62 21.59 7.85
N ALA A 158 -7.91 22.91 7.86
CA ALA A 158 -9.17 23.46 7.35
C ALA A 158 -9.36 23.19 5.85
N LEU A 159 -8.33 23.48 5.04
CA LEU A 159 -8.36 23.26 3.59
C LEU A 159 -8.63 21.79 3.23
N LEU A 160 -7.93 20.86 3.91
CA LEU A 160 -8.07 19.43 3.68
C LEU A 160 -9.47 18.93 4.05
N ALA A 161 -10.02 19.39 5.18
CA ALA A 161 -11.37 19.03 5.61
C ALA A 161 -12.43 19.53 4.62
N ASP A 162 -12.33 20.78 4.18
CA ASP A 162 -13.27 21.39 3.24
C ASP A 162 -13.25 20.69 1.88
N LYS A 163 -12.06 20.48 1.31
CA LYS A 163 -11.93 19.74 0.04
C LYS A 163 -12.43 18.31 0.15
N THR A 164 -12.17 17.63 1.27
CA THR A 164 -12.66 16.27 1.50
C THR A 164 -14.19 16.22 1.47
N ARG A 165 -14.87 17.17 2.14
CA ARG A 165 -16.35 17.25 2.12
C ARG A 165 -16.90 17.56 0.72
N GLN A 166 -16.19 18.34 -0.08
CA GLN A 166 -16.63 18.73 -1.42
C GLN A 166 -16.45 17.60 -2.46
N GLN A 167 -15.36 16.84 -2.36
CA GLN A 167 -14.94 15.89 -3.39
C GLN A 167 -15.36 14.45 -3.12
N ILE A 168 -15.46 14.06 -1.85
CA ILE A 168 -15.74 12.68 -1.48
C ILE A 168 -17.24 12.45 -1.34
N ARG A 169 -17.77 11.59 -2.21
CA ARG A 169 -19.16 11.16 -2.26
C ARG A 169 -19.18 9.66 -2.04
N VAL A 170 -19.65 9.27 -0.87
CA VAL A 170 -19.77 7.86 -0.49
C VAL A 170 -21.02 7.27 -1.13
N GLY A 171 -20.88 6.11 -1.78
CA GLY A 171 -22.00 5.46 -2.43
C GLY A 171 -21.63 4.13 -3.07
N HIS A 172 -22.59 3.54 -3.78
CA HIS A 172 -22.35 2.29 -4.49
C HIS A 172 -21.40 2.52 -5.67
N GLY A 173 -20.48 1.57 -5.91
CA GLY A 173 -19.41 1.73 -6.90
C GLY A 173 -19.87 1.78 -8.36
N LEU A 174 -21.13 1.47 -8.65
CA LEU A 174 -21.73 1.60 -9.98
C LEU A 174 -22.43 2.95 -10.21
N ASP A 175 -22.60 3.75 -9.16
CA ASP A 175 -23.30 5.03 -9.28
C ASP A 175 -22.34 6.09 -9.82
N LYS A 176 -22.77 6.82 -10.87
CA LYS A 176 -21.93 7.81 -11.58
C LYS A 176 -21.37 8.93 -10.70
N GLY A 177 -22.01 9.22 -9.57
CA GLY A 177 -21.60 10.28 -8.65
C GLY A 177 -20.70 9.81 -7.50
N THR A 178 -20.50 8.50 -7.34
CA THR A 178 -19.70 7.94 -6.26
C THR A 178 -18.21 8.17 -6.52
N THR A 179 -17.51 8.71 -5.54
CA THR A 179 -16.04 8.85 -5.58
C THR A 179 -15.35 7.98 -4.53
N MET A 180 -16.08 7.45 -3.54
CA MET A 180 -15.60 6.47 -2.58
C MET A 180 -16.64 5.38 -2.32
N GLY A 181 -16.24 4.12 -2.50
CA GLY A 181 -17.08 2.95 -2.22
C GLY A 181 -16.97 2.45 -0.76
N PRO A 182 -17.50 1.25 -0.46
CA PRO A 182 -17.41 0.66 0.87
C PRO A 182 -16.04 0.03 1.15
N LEU A 183 -15.82 -0.29 2.42
CA LEU A 183 -14.78 -1.23 2.85
C LEU A 183 -15.12 -2.65 2.38
N THR A 184 -14.12 -3.52 2.24
CA THR A 184 -14.31 -4.89 1.72
C THR A 184 -14.96 -5.83 2.74
N VAL A 185 -14.68 -5.64 4.03
CA VAL A 185 -15.14 -6.52 5.13
C VAL A 185 -15.63 -5.72 6.34
N PRO A 186 -16.56 -6.24 7.15
CA PRO A 186 -17.11 -5.51 8.30
C PRO A 186 -16.06 -5.20 9.36
N ALA A 187 -15.08 -6.09 9.56
CA ALA A 187 -13.97 -5.87 10.49
C ALA A 187 -13.13 -4.62 10.13
N GLY A 188 -13.12 -4.21 8.86
CA GLY A 188 -12.48 -2.95 8.45
C GLY A 188 -13.22 -1.74 9.03
N VAL A 189 -14.56 -1.77 9.01
CA VAL A 189 -15.41 -0.72 9.61
C VAL A 189 -15.16 -0.65 11.12
N ASP A 190 -15.12 -1.82 11.78
CA ASP A 190 -14.87 -1.91 13.23
C ASP A 190 -13.51 -1.35 13.61
N LYS A 191 -12.48 -1.65 12.82
CA LYS A 191 -11.13 -1.14 13.04
C LYS A 191 -11.06 0.37 12.92
N VAL A 192 -11.63 0.95 11.85
CA VAL A 192 -11.62 2.40 11.65
C VAL A 192 -12.41 3.10 12.76
N ALA A 193 -13.59 2.60 13.12
CA ALA A 193 -14.37 3.12 14.24
C ALA A 193 -13.56 3.06 15.56
N GLY A 194 -12.86 1.96 15.81
CA GLY A 194 -12.00 1.81 16.98
C GLY A 194 -10.85 2.82 17.02
N GLN A 195 -10.22 3.13 15.88
CA GLN A 195 -9.17 4.15 15.80
C GLN A 195 -9.72 5.57 15.99
N VAL A 196 -10.95 5.86 15.53
CA VAL A 196 -11.62 7.14 15.80
C VAL A 196 -11.86 7.34 17.31
N GLU A 197 -12.42 6.33 17.97
CA GLU A 197 -12.70 6.40 19.40
C GLU A 197 -11.43 6.47 20.24
N ASP A 198 -10.39 5.75 19.83
CA ASP A 198 -9.06 5.84 20.43
C ASP A 198 -8.47 7.24 20.28
N ALA A 199 -8.54 7.84 19.09
CA ALA A 199 -8.06 9.20 18.87
C ALA A 199 -8.78 10.22 19.75
N LYS A 200 -10.12 10.16 19.84
CA LYS A 200 -10.91 11.06 20.72
C LYS A 200 -10.47 10.96 22.18
N LYS A 201 -10.22 9.74 22.68
CA LYS A 201 -9.78 9.50 24.06
C LYS A 201 -8.41 10.10 24.37
N HIS A 202 -7.54 10.19 23.37
CA HIS A 202 -6.19 10.74 23.49
C HIS A 202 -6.09 12.19 22.99
N GLY A 203 -7.20 12.94 22.93
CA GLY A 203 -7.21 14.38 22.62
C GLY A 203 -7.31 14.74 21.13
N GLY A 204 -7.47 13.75 20.26
CA GLY A 204 -7.69 13.96 18.83
C GLY A 204 -9.06 14.57 18.54
N THR A 205 -9.11 15.49 17.59
CA THR A 205 -10.34 16.19 17.18
C THR A 205 -10.78 15.71 15.80
N VAL A 206 -12.03 15.26 15.67
CA VAL A 206 -12.57 14.87 14.35
C VAL A 206 -12.94 16.12 13.57
N LEU A 207 -12.25 16.39 12.45
CA LEU A 207 -12.56 17.53 11.58
C LEU A 207 -13.69 17.23 10.60
N THR A 208 -13.79 15.99 10.14
CA THR A 208 -14.85 15.52 9.25
C THR A 208 -15.02 14.01 9.39
N GLY A 209 -16.22 13.52 9.11
CA GLY A 209 -16.59 12.11 9.22
C GLY A 209 -16.57 11.57 10.65
N GLY A 210 -16.00 10.38 10.81
CA GLY A 210 -15.85 9.69 12.09
C GLY A 210 -16.94 8.67 12.40
N ASN A 211 -17.94 8.50 11.54
CA ASN A 211 -19.07 7.61 11.79
C ASN A 211 -19.22 6.51 10.75
N ARG A 212 -19.90 5.44 11.17
CA ARG A 212 -20.43 4.41 10.28
C ARG A 212 -21.62 4.99 9.51
N ILE A 213 -21.76 4.63 8.25
CA ILE A 213 -22.94 5.01 7.45
C ILE A 213 -23.93 3.85 7.52
N SER A 214 -24.87 3.93 8.46
CA SER A 214 -25.88 2.88 8.72
C SER A 214 -27.08 2.92 7.76
N SER A 215 -27.24 4.01 7.01
CA SER A 215 -28.37 4.23 6.10
C SER A 215 -28.26 3.47 4.77
N SER A 216 -27.18 2.70 4.56
CA SER A 216 -26.88 1.99 3.32
C SER A 216 -26.55 0.52 3.58
N GLU A 217 -27.03 -0.38 2.73
CA GLU A 217 -26.58 -1.78 2.74
C GLU A 217 -25.11 -1.85 2.31
N GLY A 218 -24.22 -2.25 3.22
CA GLY A 218 -22.79 -2.42 2.94
C GLY A 218 -21.89 -1.95 4.08
N TYR A 219 -20.58 -2.03 3.86
CA TYR A 219 -19.56 -1.73 4.87
C TYR A 219 -19.02 -0.31 4.70
N PHE A 220 -19.89 0.69 4.88
CA PHE A 220 -19.57 2.08 4.63
C PHE A 220 -19.10 2.82 5.90
N PHE A 221 -18.13 3.72 5.71
CA PHE A 221 -17.59 4.59 6.75
C PHE A 221 -17.31 5.97 6.16
N GLU A 222 -17.55 7.03 6.94
CA GLU A 222 -17.33 8.39 6.49
C GLU A 222 -15.84 8.70 6.26
N PRO A 223 -15.48 9.49 5.24
CA PRO A 223 -14.11 9.95 5.07
C PRO A 223 -13.70 10.78 6.28
N THR A 224 -12.69 10.32 7.02
CA THR A 224 -12.39 10.82 8.36
C THR A 224 -11.02 11.47 8.43
N ILE A 225 -10.98 12.66 9.04
CA ILE A 225 -9.74 13.39 9.33
C ILE A 225 -9.71 13.68 10.82
N ILE A 226 -8.66 13.22 11.49
CA ILE A 226 -8.36 13.52 12.88
C ILE A 226 -7.29 14.63 12.91
N ALA A 227 -7.54 15.71 13.62
CA ALA A 227 -6.55 16.70 14.00
C ALA A 227 -6.00 16.44 15.40
N ASN A 228 -4.84 17.03 15.67
CA ASN A 228 -4.16 17.06 16.96
C ASN A 228 -3.76 15.66 17.41
N ALA A 229 -3.26 14.87 16.44
CA ALA A 229 -2.82 13.53 16.71
C ALA A 229 -1.46 13.51 17.41
N SER A 230 -1.26 12.50 18.27
CA SER A 230 -0.02 12.25 18.99
C SER A 230 0.41 10.78 18.83
N GLY A 231 1.65 10.47 19.22
CA GLY A 231 2.18 9.11 19.19
C GLY A 231 1.41 8.11 20.06
N ASP A 232 0.60 8.58 21.01
CA ASP A 232 -0.20 7.74 21.90
C ASP A 232 -1.45 7.15 21.22
N MET A 233 -1.84 7.69 20.06
CA MET A 233 -3.00 7.21 19.31
C MET A 233 -2.65 5.99 18.49
N LYS A 234 -3.54 5.00 18.42
CA LYS A 234 -3.36 3.78 17.63
C LYS A 234 -3.05 4.04 16.15
N VAL A 235 -3.61 5.11 15.57
CA VAL A 235 -3.33 5.50 14.17
C VAL A 235 -1.84 5.81 13.92
N ALA A 236 -1.08 6.16 14.95
CA ALA A 236 0.36 6.40 14.85
C ALA A 236 1.17 5.11 14.63
N SER A 237 0.73 3.97 15.19
CA SER A 237 1.47 2.69 15.13
C SER A 237 0.80 1.62 14.27
N GLU A 238 -0.53 1.64 14.16
CA GLU A 238 -1.32 0.64 13.46
C GLU A 238 -1.74 1.13 12.07
N GLU A 239 -1.43 0.35 11.03
CA GLU A 239 -1.97 0.58 9.68
C GLU A 239 -3.50 0.64 9.75
N THR A 240 -4.12 1.73 9.29
CA THR A 240 -5.58 1.89 9.29
C THR A 240 -6.25 0.95 8.29
N PHE A 241 -5.77 0.96 7.03
CA PHE A 241 -6.39 0.27 5.89
C PHE A 241 -7.87 0.62 5.70
N GLY A 242 -8.18 1.92 5.79
CA GLY A 242 -9.53 2.48 5.76
C GLY A 242 -9.52 4.00 5.59
N PRO A 243 -10.70 4.65 5.49
CA PRO A 243 -10.82 6.04 5.09
C PRO A 243 -10.60 7.01 6.27
N LEU A 244 -9.47 6.86 6.98
CA LEU A 244 -9.09 7.68 8.13
C LEU A 244 -7.63 8.08 8.07
N LEU A 245 -7.34 9.40 8.10
CA LEU A 245 -5.98 9.93 8.33
C LEU A 245 -5.96 10.78 9.60
N ALA A 246 -4.75 10.98 10.12
CA ALA A 246 -4.50 11.81 11.29
C ALA A 246 -3.42 12.86 11.02
N LEU A 247 -3.63 14.09 11.48
CA LEU A 247 -2.73 15.23 11.36
C LEU A 247 -1.89 15.37 12.64
N PHE A 248 -0.58 15.36 12.48
CA PHE A 248 0.42 15.49 13.53
C PHE A 248 1.19 16.80 13.30
N PRO A 249 1.22 17.72 14.27
CA PRO A 249 2.04 18.92 14.11
C PRO A 249 3.51 18.61 14.36
N PHE A 250 4.42 19.34 13.71
CA PHE A 250 5.86 19.33 14.00
C PHE A 250 6.45 20.74 13.89
N ASP A 251 7.60 20.98 14.51
CA ASP A 251 8.30 22.27 14.46
C ASP A 251 9.53 22.24 13.55
N THR A 252 10.28 21.12 13.55
CA THR A 252 11.55 20.99 12.82
C THR A 252 11.55 19.84 11.82
N GLU A 253 12.41 19.93 10.80
CA GLU A 253 12.60 18.88 9.79
C GLU A 253 13.07 17.57 10.45
N GLU A 254 14.00 17.67 11.40
CA GLU A 254 14.57 16.55 12.13
C GLU A 254 13.51 15.80 12.96
N GLU A 255 12.63 16.54 13.63
CA GLU A 255 11.48 15.99 14.35
C GLU A 255 10.53 15.25 13.42
N ALA A 256 10.17 15.86 12.28
CA ALA A 256 9.27 15.27 11.30
C ALA A 256 9.83 13.96 10.73
N VAL A 257 11.12 13.94 10.37
CA VAL A 257 11.80 12.73 9.86
C VAL A 257 11.84 11.64 10.93
N LYS A 258 12.21 11.99 12.17
CA LYS A 258 12.24 11.03 13.28
C LYS A 258 10.86 10.39 13.49
N ALA A 259 9.81 11.21 13.56
CA ALA A 259 8.44 10.72 13.76
C ALA A 259 7.93 9.91 12.55
N ALA A 260 8.26 10.32 11.33
CA ALA A 260 7.91 9.59 10.12
C ALA A 260 8.53 8.19 10.10
N ASN A 261 9.79 8.06 10.54
CA ASN A 261 10.53 6.81 10.58
C ASN A 261 10.22 5.94 11.81
N ASP A 262 9.61 6.50 12.86
CA ASP A 262 9.24 5.80 14.09
C ASP A 262 8.04 4.85 13.89
N THR A 263 8.29 3.80 13.13
CA THR A 263 7.36 2.71 12.82
C THR A 263 8.15 1.51 12.32
N SER A 264 7.62 0.31 12.51
CA SER A 264 8.19 -0.90 11.92
C SER A 264 7.97 -0.96 10.41
N MET A 265 7.10 -0.12 9.84
CA MET A 265 6.74 -0.14 8.42
C MET A 265 7.59 0.85 7.61
N GLY A 266 7.79 0.57 6.33
CA GLY A 266 8.62 1.37 5.43
C GLY A 266 8.24 1.19 3.97
N LEU A 267 6.93 1.21 3.65
CA LEU A 267 6.46 0.98 2.29
C LEU A 267 6.63 2.22 1.40
N ALA A 268 5.92 3.30 1.75
CA ALA A 268 5.99 4.57 1.04
C ALA A 268 6.07 5.74 2.04
N SER A 269 6.65 6.85 1.60
CA SER A 269 6.60 8.15 2.28
C SER A 269 6.44 9.27 1.27
N TYR A 270 5.92 10.41 1.69
CA TYR A 270 5.65 11.55 0.84
C TYR A 270 6.10 12.83 1.52
N CYS A 271 6.66 13.78 0.79
CA CYS A 271 7.02 15.09 1.32
C CYS A 271 6.71 16.23 0.35
N PHE A 272 6.21 17.33 0.90
CA PHE A 272 5.83 18.52 0.16
C PHE A 272 6.57 19.75 0.68
N THR A 273 7.35 20.38 -0.20
CA THR A 273 8.17 21.56 0.09
C THR A 273 8.65 22.21 -1.22
N LYS A 274 8.89 23.53 -1.21
CA LYS A 274 9.52 24.23 -2.35
C LYS A 274 11.05 24.25 -2.27
N ASN A 275 11.62 23.89 -1.11
CA ASN A 275 13.07 23.86 -0.92
C ASN A 275 13.68 22.57 -1.50
N VAL A 276 14.49 22.70 -2.55
CA VAL A 276 15.12 21.56 -3.23
C VAL A 276 16.17 20.87 -2.36
N ASP A 277 16.94 21.60 -1.54
CA ASP A 277 17.91 21.00 -0.63
C ASP A 277 17.21 20.12 0.41
N ARG A 278 16.02 20.54 0.88
CA ARG A 278 15.17 19.73 1.76
C ARG A 278 14.67 18.48 1.06
N ILE A 279 14.23 18.58 -0.19
CA ILE A 279 13.78 17.41 -0.98
C ILE A 279 14.86 16.32 -0.98
N TRP A 280 16.12 16.69 -1.23
CA TRP A 280 17.23 15.72 -1.24
C TRP A 280 17.51 15.13 0.14
N ARG A 281 17.57 15.96 1.19
CA ARG A 281 17.73 15.46 2.56
C ARG A 281 16.59 14.51 2.96
N LEU A 282 15.34 14.84 2.63
CA LEU A 282 14.20 13.98 2.93
C LEU A 282 14.25 12.68 2.13
N PHE A 283 14.62 12.73 0.85
CA PHE A 283 14.78 11.53 0.03
C PHE A 283 15.80 10.55 0.61
N GLU A 284 16.89 11.05 1.17
CA GLU A 284 17.94 10.23 1.79
C GLU A 284 17.57 9.72 3.19
N ASN A 285 16.86 10.53 3.98
CA ASN A 285 16.64 10.24 5.40
C ASN A 285 15.28 9.59 5.72
N LEU A 286 14.31 9.60 4.80
CA LEU A 286 13.03 8.91 4.99
C LEU A 286 13.20 7.42 4.71
N GLU A 287 12.89 6.59 5.71
CA GLU A 287 13.06 5.14 5.65
C GLU A 287 11.82 4.47 5.04
N ALA A 288 11.63 4.65 3.73
CA ALA A 288 10.63 3.93 2.96
C ALA A 288 11.15 3.47 1.60
N GLY A 289 10.59 2.38 1.07
CA GLY A 289 11.01 1.83 -0.21
C GLY A 289 10.60 2.67 -1.42
N MET A 290 9.65 3.59 -1.26
CA MET A 290 9.20 4.53 -2.29
C MET A 290 8.96 5.90 -1.67
N ILE A 291 9.54 6.95 -2.24
CA ILE A 291 9.39 8.33 -1.75
C ILE A 291 8.73 9.20 -2.82
N GLY A 292 7.60 9.82 -2.49
CA GLY A 292 6.93 10.82 -3.31
C GLY A 292 7.41 12.23 -2.97
N LEU A 293 8.11 12.87 -3.92
CA LEU A 293 8.64 14.23 -3.77
C LEU A 293 7.68 15.20 -4.46
N ASN A 294 6.91 15.97 -3.69
CA ASN A 294 5.82 16.82 -4.18
C ASN A 294 4.78 16.08 -5.05
N SER A 295 4.61 14.78 -4.81
CA SER A 295 3.69 13.89 -5.51
C SER A 295 3.19 12.83 -4.56
N GLY A 296 1.88 12.56 -4.54
CA GLY A 296 1.31 11.38 -3.88
C GLY A 296 1.22 10.16 -4.80
N ASN A 297 1.67 10.25 -6.05
CA ASN A 297 1.83 9.11 -6.94
C ASN A 297 3.26 8.57 -6.88
N SER A 298 3.40 7.32 -6.46
CA SER A 298 4.69 6.62 -6.29
C SER A 298 4.73 5.26 -7.01
N SER A 299 3.75 4.95 -7.87
CA SER A 299 3.66 3.64 -8.55
C SER A 299 3.63 3.79 -10.07
N ALA A 300 4.55 3.11 -10.75
CA ALA A 300 4.61 2.97 -12.20
C ALA A 300 5.00 1.53 -12.56
N ALA A 301 4.85 1.12 -13.83
CA ALA A 301 5.26 -0.22 -14.26
C ALA A 301 6.80 -0.30 -14.39
N GLU A 302 7.41 0.83 -14.76
CA GLU A 302 8.81 1.03 -15.06
C GLU A 302 9.65 1.21 -13.80
N SER A 303 9.02 1.57 -12.67
CA SER A 303 9.66 1.81 -11.38
C SER A 303 9.49 0.63 -10.43
N PRO A 304 10.52 0.25 -9.66
CA PRO A 304 10.39 -0.73 -8.60
C PRO A 304 9.35 -0.29 -7.56
N PHE A 305 8.56 -1.26 -7.11
CA PHE A 305 7.55 -1.12 -6.08
C PHE A 305 7.88 -2.09 -4.96
N GLY A 306 7.93 -1.58 -3.73
CA GLY A 306 8.00 -2.42 -2.55
C GLY A 306 8.62 -1.74 -1.36
N GLY A 307 8.44 -2.33 -0.18
CA GLY A 307 8.85 -1.73 1.08
C GLY A 307 10.28 -2.06 1.51
N ILE A 308 10.63 -1.49 2.66
CA ILE A 308 11.73 -1.91 3.54
C ILE A 308 11.16 -2.20 4.94
N LYS A 309 12.01 -2.57 5.91
CA LYS A 309 11.60 -2.95 7.27
C LYS A 309 10.55 -4.09 7.24
N ASP A 310 9.52 -4.02 8.10
CA ASP A 310 8.42 -5.00 8.14
C ASP A 310 7.39 -4.80 7.00
N SER A 311 7.56 -3.79 6.14
CA SER A 311 6.73 -3.65 4.92
C SER A 311 7.13 -4.62 3.82
N GLY A 312 8.22 -5.38 3.99
CA GLY A 312 8.57 -6.50 3.14
C GLY A 312 9.99 -6.42 2.57
N PHE A 313 10.27 -7.35 1.66
CA PHE A 313 11.56 -7.47 0.98
C PHE A 313 11.40 -8.15 -0.38
N GLY A 314 12.40 -7.95 -1.26
CA GLY A 314 12.22 -8.07 -2.70
C GLY A 314 11.43 -6.88 -3.24
N LYS A 315 11.23 -6.83 -4.56
CA LYS A 315 10.48 -5.75 -5.21
C LYS A 315 9.63 -6.31 -6.36
N GLU A 316 8.47 -5.72 -6.56
CA GLU A 316 7.64 -5.91 -7.75
C GLU A 316 7.80 -4.72 -8.70
N SER A 317 7.31 -4.83 -9.95
CA SER A 317 7.51 -3.81 -10.99
C SER A 317 8.99 -3.44 -11.25
N GLY A 318 9.22 -2.54 -12.21
CA GLY A 318 10.55 -2.16 -12.63
C GLY A 318 11.11 -3.10 -13.70
N LYS A 319 11.69 -2.50 -14.75
CA LYS A 319 12.13 -3.20 -15.97
C LYS A 319 12.94 -4.47 -15.67
N ASP A 320 14.00 -4.34 -14.89
CA ASP A 320 14.91 -5.45 -14.57
C ASP A 320 14.68 -5.98 -13.14
N VAL A 321 14.00 -5.21 -12.29
CA VAL A 321 13.89 -5.51 -10.86
C VAL A 321 12.90 -6.64 -10.60
N ALA A 322 11.67 -6.55 -11.11
CA ALA A 322 10.66 -7.59 -10.88
C ALA A 322 11.05 -8.92 -11.50
N ILE A 323 11.62 -8.92 -12.72
CA ILE A 323 11.96 -10.17 -13.41
C ILE A 323 13.10 -10.90 -12.70
N ASN A 324 14.10 -10.17 -12.17
CA ASN A 324 15.20 -10.74 -11.38
C ASN A 324 14.74 -11.43 -10.10
N GLU A 325 13.57 -11.05 -9.56
CA GLU A 325 12.97 -11.78 -8.44
C GLU A 325 12.59 -13.23 -8.80
N TYR A 326 12.37 -13.53 -10.09
CA TYR A 326 11.98 -14.85 -10.59
C TYR A 326 13.10 -15.63 -11.27
N LEU A 327 14.26 -15.01 -11.52
CA LEU A 327 15.43 -15.66 -12.11
C LEU A 327 16.37 -16.28 -11.05
N ILE A 328 17.12 -17.30 -11.47
CA ILE A 328 18.20 -17.95 -10.72
C ILE A 328 19.47 -17.92 -11.57
N THR A 329 20.54 -17.35 -11.03
CA THR A 329 21.83 -17.24 -11.72
C THR A 329 22.58 -18.58 -11.68
N LYS A 330 23.13 -18.98 -12.83
CA LYS A 330 24.02 -20.14 -12.96
C LYS A 330 25.32 -19.70 -13.63
N THR A 331 26.45 -19.99 -13.00
CA THR A 331 27.78 -19.73 -13.56
C THR A 331 28.39 -21.04 -14.05
N GLY A 332 28.94 -21.03 -15.26
CA GLY A 332 29.69 -22.14 -15.84
C GLY A 332 31.10 -21.70 -16.21
N THR A 333 32.10 -22.52 -15.91
CA THR A 333 33.48 -22.33 -16.36
C THR A 333 33.89 -23.54 -17.18
N LEU A 334 34.37 -23.31 -18.39
CA LEU A 334 34.83 -24.37 -19.30
C LEU A 334 36.30 -24.15 -19.58
N THR A 335 37.12 -25.17 -19.32
CA THR A 335 38.51 -25.22 -19.79
C THR A 335 38.55 -26.16 -20.99
N ILE A 336 39.18 -25.71 -22.09
CA ILE A 336 39.37 -26.52 -23.30
C ILE A 336 40.88 -26.63 -23.54
N GLU A 337 41.38 -27.85 -23.69
CA GLU A 337 42.78 -28.15 -24.03
C GLU A 337 42.95 -28.26 -25.55
N GLY A 338 43.99 -27.64 -26.12
CA GLY A 338 44.41 -27.88 -27.51
C GLY A 338 43.60 -27.20 -28.63
N GLN A 339 42.92 -26.07 -28.39
CA GLN A 339 42.33 -25.27 -29.48
C GLN A 339 43.30 -24.23 -30.06
N TYR A 340 44.18 -24.67 -30.97
CA TYR A 340 44.64 -24.01 -32.22
C TYR A 340 45.19 -25.09 -33.16
#